data_AF-A0AAV8VFJ3-F1
#
_entry.id   AF-A0AAV8VFJ3-F1
#
_cell.length_a   1.000
_cell.length_b   1.000
_cell.length_c   1.000
_cell.angle_alpha   90.00
_cell.angle_beta   90.00
_cell.angle_gamma   90.00
#
_symmetry.space_group_name_H-M   'P 1'
#
loop_
_entity.id
_entity.type
_entity.pdbx_description
1 polymer ?
#
loop_
_entity_poly.entity_id
_entity_poly.type
_entity_poly.pdbx_seq_one_letter_code
_entity_poly.pdbx_strand_id
1 'polypeptide(L)'
;MTIPQNKAFPFCPTALFWDNTSLFNIQQLAAFWKVEVLAPKLLNTEEAQCEELFLKTTSRDNIGRFIVRLPFKENIYNLGDSYNIAKRRFLHLENKLKFDMQLKNAYPKFMDDYISLGHKSLSTGS
;
A
#
# COMPACT_ATOMS: atom_id res chain seq x y z
N MET A 1 -11.96 -18.19 53.04
CA MET A 1 -13.34 -17.73 52.79
C MET A 1 -13.40 -17.23 51.35
N THR A 2 -13.41 -18.17 50.40
CA THR A 2 -14.57 -18.56 49.58
C THR A 2 -15.03 -17.44 48.65
N ILE A 3 -14.56 -17.48 47.40
CA ILE A 3 -15.11 -16.71 46.28
C ILE A 3 -16.31 -17.51 45.75
N PRO A 4 -17.46 -16.88 45.47
CA PRO A 4 -18.70 -17.59 45.18
C PRO A 4 -18.72 -18.21 43.78
N GLN A 5 -19.64 -19.16 43.67
CA GLN A 5 -19.85 -20.10 42.59
C GLN A 5 -20.20 -19.46 41.25
N ASN A 6 -19.62 -20.09 40.22
CA ASN A 6 -19.82 -19.92 38.79
C ASN A 6 -21.31 -20.07 38.40
N LYS A 7 -21.91 -19.03 37.83
CA LYS A 7 -23.22 -19.13 37.17
C LYS A 7 -23.00 -19.58 35.74
N ALA A 8 -23.43 -20.81 35.47
CA ALA A 8 -23.44 -21.43 34.17
C ALA A 8 -24.17 -20.57 33.13
N PHE A 9 -23.51 -20.31 32.00
CA PHE A 9 -24.17 -19.97 30.74
C PHE A 9 -24.28 -21.23 29.88
N PRO A 10 -25.41 -21.43 29.16
CA PRO A 10 -25.78 -22.70 28.61
C PRO A 10 -24.91 -23.06 27.40
N PHE A 11 -24.57 -24.35 27.34
CA PHE A 11 -23.87 -25.02 26.27
C PHE A 11 -24.41 -24.63 24.89
N CYS A 12 -23.55 -24.01 24.08
CA CYS A 12 -23.73 -23.90 22.63
C CYS A 12 -22.85 -24.96 21.94
N PRO A 13 -23.40 -25.98 21.26
CA PRO A 13 -22.60 -27.13 20.77
C PRO A 13 -21.76 -26.88 19.51
N THR A 14 -21.63 -25.64 19.01
CA THR A 14 -20.88 -25.37 17.77
C THR A 14 -19.88 -24.23 17.87
N ALA A 15 -19.44 -23.89 19.07
CA ALA A 15 -18.19 -23.15 19.22
C ALA A 15 -17.03 -24.14 19.04
N LEU A 16 -16.54 -24.28 17.80
CA LEU A 16 -15.12 -24.59 17.57
C LEU A 16 -14.30 -23.40 18.06
N PHE A 17 -14.21 -23.39 19.38
CA PHE A 17 -13.12 -22.96 20.23
C PHE A 17 -11.85 -22.76 19.42
N TRP A 18 -11.49 -21.51 19.17
CA TRP A 18 -10.14 -21.13 18.76
C TRP A 18 -9.18 -21.22 19.97
N ASP A 19 -9.24 -22.32 20.73
CA ASP A 19 -8.12 -22.67 21.60
C ASP A 19 -7.26 -23.66 20.84
N ASN A 20 -6.48 -23.08 19.95
CA ASN A 20 -5.13 -23.57 19.76
C ASN A 20 -4.24 -22.36 19.52
N THR A 21 -4.05 -21.58 20.58
CA THR A 21 -2.69 -21.16 20.91
C THR A 21 -1.91 -22.44 21.22
N SER A 22 -1.62 -23.21 20.16
CA SER A 22 -0.41 -24.00 20.11
C SER A 22 0.65 -23.03 20.58
N LEU A 23 1.27 -23.37 21.70
CA LEU A 23 2.56 -22.84 22.10
C LEU A 23 3.44 -22.93 20.86
N PHE A 24 3.41 -21.88 20.04
CA PHE A 24 4.35 -21.71 18.95
C PHE A 24 5.66 -21.58 19.69
N ASN A 25 6.38 -22.70 19.77
CA ASN A 25 7.55 -22.81 20.59
C ASN A 25 8.48 -21.68 20.15
N ILE A 26 8.75 -20.71 21.02
CA ILE A 26 9.58 -19.56 20.70
C ILE A 26 10.96 -20.03 20.21
N GLN A 27 11.39 -21.23 20.61
CA GLN A 27 12.60 -21.88 20.08
C GLN A 27 12.47 -22.32 18.62
N GLN A 28 11.30 -22.79 18.19
CA GLN A 28 11.02 -23.07 16.78
C GLN A 28 10.96 -21.78 15.96
N LEU A 29 10.35 -20.71 16.50
CA LEU A 29 10.37 -19.39 15.88
C LEU A 29 11.81 -18.86 15.75
N ALA A 30 12.60 -18.95 16.82
CA ALA A 30 13.98 -18.51 16.85
C ALA A 30 14.88 -19.35 15.93
N ALA A 31 14.64 -20.65 15.83
CA ALA A 31 15.34 -21.53 14.89
C ALA A 31 14.98 -21.19 13.44
N PHE A 32 13.69 -20.92 13.17
CA PHE A 32 13.21 -20.48 11.86
C PHE A 32 13.90 -19.16 11.43
N TRP A 33 13.89 -18.14 12.28
CA TRP A 33 14.55 -16.85 11.98
C TRP A 33 16.07 -16.95 11.87
N LYS A 34 16.71 -17.89 12.58
CA LYS A 34 18.15 -18.18 12.41
C LYS A 34 18.48 -18.80 11.05
N VAL A 35 17.57 -19.56 10.47
CA VAL A 35 17.73 -20.17 9.13
C VAL A 35 17.57 -19.14 8.01
N GLU A 36 16.74 -18.11 8.21
CA GLU A 36 16.59 -17.02 7.23
C GLU A 36 17.78 -16.02 7.20
N VAL A 37 18.68 -16.07 8.19
CA VAL A 37 19.95 -15.34 8.13
C VAL A 37 20.92 -16.12 7.27
N LEU A 38 20.80 -15.96 5.95
CA LEU A 38 21.71 -16.57 4.99
C LEU A 38 23.11 -15.93 5.09
N ALA A 39 24.15 -16.76 5.06
CA ALA A 39 25.52 -16.30 4.83
C ALA A 39 25.59 -15.55 3.48
N PRO A 40 26.54 -14.59 3.28
CA PRO A 40 26.65 -13.87 2.02
C PRO A 40 26.75 -14.86 0.86
N LYS A 41 25.70 -14.90 0.05
CA LYS A 41 25.56 -15.80 -1.10
C LYS A 41 26.41 -15.24 -2.24
N LEU A 42 27.18 -16.10 -2.91
CA LEU A 42 27.76 -15.75 -4.20
C LEU A 42 26.61 -15.60 -5.20
N LEU A 43 26.29 -14.36 -5.55
CA LEU A 43 25.22 -14.04 -6.50
C LEU A 43 25.68 -14.38 -7.91
N ASN A 44 24.81 -14.99 -8.70
CA ASN A 44 25.03 -15.03 -10.14
C ASN A 44 24.85 -13.63 -10.74
N THR A 45 25.30 -13.41 -11.98
CA THR A 45 25.23 -12.10 -12.66
C THR A 45 23.82 -11.51 -12.68
N GLU A 46 22.81 -12.33 -12.98
CA GLU A 46 21.40 -11.90 -12.99
C GLU A 46 20.88 -11.54 -11.60
N GLU A 47 21.25 -12.31 -10.57
CA GLU A 47 20.86 -12.07 -9.18
C GLU A 47 21.47 -10.75 -8.67
N ALA A 48 22.74 -10.51 -8.98
CA ALA A 48 23.44 -9.27 -8.63
C ALA A 48 22.79 -8.04 -9.30
N GLN A 49 22.40 -8.15 -10.57
CA GLN A 49 21.69 -7.08 -11.28
C GLN A 49 20.31 -6.80 -10.68
N CYS A 50 19.58 -7.84 -10.29
CA CYS A 50 18.28 -7.70 -9.62
C CYS A 50 18.43 -7.00 -8.26
N GLU A 51 19.44 -7.37 -7.48
CA GLU A 51 19.72 -6.76 -6.19
C GLU A 51 20.14 -5.29 -6.32
N GLU A 52 21.03 -4.97 -7.27
CA GLU A 52 21.40 -3.60 -7.58
C GLU A 52 20.17 -2.76 -7.97
N LEU A 53 19.31 -3.30 -8.85
CA LEU A 53 18.09 -2.62 -9.25
C LEU A 53 17.17 -2.39 -8.05
N PHE A 54 16.98 -3.38 -7.19
CA PHE A 54 16.16 -3.27 -5.99
C PHE A 54 16.69 -2.18 -5.06
N LEU A 55 17.99 -2.20 -4.72
CA LEU A 55 18.62 -1.20 -3.87
C LEU A 55 18.54 0.22 -4.46
N LYS A 56 18.64 0.35 -5.78
CA LYS A 56 18.57 1.63 -6.48
C LYS A 56 17.14 2.19 -6.60
N THR A 57 16.14 1.33 -6.64
CA THR A 57 14.75 1.72 -6.92
C THR A 57 13.83 1.63 -5.72
N THR A 58 14.23 0.94 -4.66
CA THR A 58 13.38 0.66 -3.51
C THR A 58 14.04 1.14 -2.23
N SER A 59 13.29 1.91 -1.44
CA SER A 59 13.67 2.32 -0.08
C SER A 59 12.53 2.04 0.90
N ARG A 60 12.75 2.31 2.20
CA ARG A 60 11.70 2.21 3.22
C ARG A 60 11.48 3.56 3.88
N ASP A 61 10.22 3.86 4.16
CA ASP A 61 9.78 4.98 4.99
C ASP A 61 10.10 4.70 6.48
N ASN A 62 10.02 5.73 7.34
CA ASN A 62 10.28 5.66 8.78
C ASN A 62 9.33 4.68 9.53
N ILE A 63 8.21 4.32 8.90
CA ILE A 63 7.20 3.38 9.42
C ILE A 63 7.40 1.97 8.80
N GLY A 64 8.43 1.76 7.98
CA GLY A 64 8.78 0.47 7.38
C GLY A 64 8.05 0.14 6.08
N ARG A 65 7.27 1.08 5.51
CA ARG A 65 6.60 0.90 4.21
C ARG A 65 7.61 1.00 3.07
N PHE A 66 7.47 0.14 2.06
CA PHE A 66 8.30 0.21 0.87
C PHE A 66 7.92 1.41 -0.01
N ILE A 67 8.93 2.18 -0.40
CA ILE A 67 8.86 3.25 -1.38
C ILE A 67 9.56 2.70 -2.63
N VAL A 68 8.78 2.37 -3.66
CA VAL A 68 9.31 1.82 -4.91
C VAL A 68 9.21 2.88 -6.00
N ARG A 69 10.33 3.15 -6.69
CA ARG A 69 10.37 4.00 -7.87
C ARG A 69 9.78 3.23 -9.04
N LEU A 70 8.67 3.71 -9.58
CA LEU A 70 8.07 3.12 -10.76
C LEU A 70 9.06 3.24 -11.94
N PRO A 71 9.49 2.13 -12.57
CA PRO A 71 10.43 2.19 -13.67
C PRO A 71 9.74 2.82 -14.89
N PHE A 72 10.35 3.86 -15.45
CA PHE A 72 9.95 4.35 -16.77
C PHE A 72 10.43 3.38 -17.83
N LYS A 73 9.55 3.03 -18.76
CA LYS A 73 9.80 1.97 -19.74
C LYS A 73 10.92 2.32 -20.73
N GLU A 74 11.21 3.61 -20.94
CA GLU A 74 12.36 4.16 -21.68
C GLU A 74 12.29 5.70 -21.74
N ASN A 75 13.22 6.32 -22.49
CA ASN A 75 13.46 7.76 -22.68
C ASN A 75 12.22 8.67 -22.44
N ILE A 76 12.27 9.49 -21.40
CA ILE A 76 11.17 10.38 -20.96
C ILE A 76 10.74 11.33 -22.09
N TYR A 77 11.63 11.59 -23.06
CA TYR A 77 11.34 12.40 -24.24
C TYR A 77 10.40 11.72 -25.26
N ASN A 78 10.12 10.43 -25.13
CA ASN A 78 9.16 9.68 -25.97
C ASN A 78 7.70 9.87 -25.53
N LEU A 79 7.41 10.68 -24.51
CA LEU A 79 6.03 11.00 -24.09
C LEU A 79 5.21 11.71 -25.18
N GLY A 80 5.86 12.15 -26.27
CA GLY A 80 5.19 12.70 -27.45
C GLY A 80 4.26 13.86 -27.11
N ASP A 81 3.11 13.92 -27.78
CA ASP A 81 2.15 15.00 -27.65
C ASP A 81 1.22 14.91 -26.42
N SER A 82 1.73 14.35 -25.32
CA SER A 82 0.99 14.17 -24.06
C SER A 82 0.39 15.47 -23.53
N TYR A 83 1.11 16.58 -23.66
CA TYR A 83 0.64 17.90 -23.25
C TYR A 83 -0.61 18.34 -24.01
N ASN A 84 -0.62 18.30 -25.35
CA ASN A 84 -1.81 18.73 -26.08
C ASN A 84 -2.99 17.78 -25.88
N ILE A 85 -2.74 16.48 -25.66
CA ILE A 85 -3.79 15.53 -25.27
C ILE A 85 -4.38 15.93 -23.91
N ALA A 86 -3.54 16.18 -22.90
CA ALA A 86 -3.97 16.61 -21.57
C ALA A 86 -4.73 17.94 -21.63
N LYS A 87 -4.23 18.91 -22.38
CA LYS A 87 -4.88 20.21 -22.62
C LYS A 87 -6.26 20.05 -23.26
N ARG A 88 -6.38 19.20 -24.29
CA ARG A 88 -7.67 18.95 -24.96
C ARG A 88 -8.68 18.32 -24.01
N ARG A 89 -8.25 17.35 -23.19
CA ARG A 89 -9.10 16.72 -22.17
C ARG A 89 -9.53 17.72 -21.09
N PHE A 90 -8.62 18.58 -20.65
CA PHE A 90 -8.92 19.64 -19.70
C PHE A 90 -9.97 20.61 -20.25
N LEU A 91 -9.78 21.13 -21.47
CA LEU A 91 -10.75 22.04 -22.10
C LEU A 91 -12.12 21.37 -22.34
N HIS A 92 -12.13 20.08 -22.66
CA HIS A 92 -13.38 19.32 -22.78
C HIS A 92 -14.13 19.25 -21.44
N LEU A 93 -13.41 18.99 -20.34
CA LEU A 93 -13.98 18.98 -19.00
C LEU A 93 -14.54 20.36 -18.62
N GLU A 94 -13.77 21.43 -18.84
CA GLU A 94 -14.21 22.80 -18.58
C GLU A 94 -15.49 23.15 -19.34
N ASN A 95 -15.56 22.79 -20.62
CA ASN A 95 -16.78 22.98 -21.41
C ASN A 95 -17.96 22.18 -20.85
N LYS A 96 -17.75 20.92 -20.46
CA LYS A 96 -18.81 20.09 -19.87
C LYS A 96 -19.34 20.72 -18.57
N LEU A 97 -18.44 21.18 -17.69
CA LEU A 97 -18.81 21.87 -16.45
C LEU A 97 -19.52 23.21 -16.72
N LYS A 98 -19.21 23.89 -17.83
CA LYS A 98 -19.91 25.12 -18.23
C LYS A 98 -21.37 24.87 -18.61
N PHE A 99 -21.65 23.78 -19.32
CA PHE A 99 -23.00 23.48 -19.82
C PHE A 99 -23.84 22.67 -18.82
N ASP A 100 -23.21 21.89 -17.95
CA ASP A 100 -23.88 21.09 -16.92
C ASP A 100 -23.65 21.70 -15.53
N MET A 101 -24.63 22.48 -15.07
CA MET A 101 -24.57 23.17 -13.79
C MET A 101 -24.66 22.23 -12.59
N GLN A 102 -25.29 21.06 -12.74
CA GLN A 102 -25.33 20.06 -11.66
C GLN A 102 -23.94 19.46 -11.46
N LEU A 103 -23.28 19.06 -12.55
CA LEU A 103 -21.92 18.53 -12.50
C LEU A 103 -20.92 19.56 -11.98
N LYS A 104 -21.04 20.82 -12.39
CA LYS A 104 -20.21 21.92 -11.90
C LYS A 104 -20.25 22.08 -10.39
N ASN A 105 -21.43 21.93 -9.80
CA ASN A 105 -21.61 22.08 -8.35
C ASN A 105 -21.20 20.82 -7.56
N ALA A 106 -21.27 19.63 -8.18
CA ALA A 106 -20.87 18.38 -7.56
C ALA A 106 -19.35 18.17 -7.56
N TYR A 107 -18.66 18.64 -8.61
CA TYR A 107 -17.23 18.40 -8.79
C TYR A 107 -16.34 18.95 -7.65
N PRO A 108 -16.50 20.20 -7.17
CA PRO A 108 -15.72 20.71 -6.04
C PRO A 108 -15.89 19.89 -4.76
N LYS A 109 -17.14 19.50 -4.44
CA LYS A 109 -17.46 18.69 -3.26
C LYS A 109 -16.73 17.36 -3.29
N PHE A 110 -16.72 16.70 -4.45
CA PHE A 110 -15.96 15.47 -4.65
C PHE A 110 -14.45 15.68 -4.45
N MET A 111 -13.89 16.78 -4.94
CA MET A 111 -12.46 17.06 -4.78
C MET A 111 -12.09 17.31 -3.32
N ASP A 112 -12.96 17.98 -2.55
CA ASP A 112 -12.79 18.17 -1.12
C ASP A 112 -12.82 16.83 -0.38
N ASP A 113 -13.79 15.97 -0.68
CA ASP A 113 -13.88 14.62 -0.11
C ASP A 113 -12.63 13.80 -0.45
N TYR A 114 -12.18 13.85 -1.70
CA TYR A 114 -10.99 13.13 -2.17
C TYR A 114 -9.70 13.57 -1.46
N ILE A 115 -9.57 14.87 -1.14
CA ILE A 115 -8.46 15.41 -0.35
C ILE A 115 -8.60 15.00 1.12
N SER A 116 -9.81 15.09 1.69
CA SER A 116 -10.05 14.76 3.11
C SER A 116 -9.79 13.28 3.42
N LEU A 117 -10.04 12.38 2.47
CA LEU A 117 -9.71 10.95 2.56
C LEU A 117 -8.20 10.67 2.44
N GLY A 118 -7.37 11.69 2.22
CA GLY A 118 -5.92 11.54 2.08
C GLY A 118 -5.50 10.87 0.77
N HIS A 119 -6.39 10.79 -0.22
CA HIS A 119 -6.07 10.21 -1.54
C HIS A 119 -5.27 11.17 -2.43
N LYS A 120 -5.18 12.46 -2.06
CA LYS A 120 -4.39 13.46 -2.75
C LYS A 120 -3.60 14.29 -1.74
N SER A 121 -2.30 14.45 -1.98
CA SER A 121 -1.48 15.47 -1.33
C SER A 121 -1.36 16.71 -2.24
N LEU A 122 -1.32 17.90 -1.62
CA LEU A 122 -0.97 19.12 -2.35
C LEU A 122 0.50 19.02 -2.75
N SER A 123 0.77 19.02 -4.05
CA SER A 123 2.15 19.11 -4.55
C SER A 123 2.67 20.51 -4.27
N THR A 124 3.63 20.65 -3.37
CA THR A 124 4.42 21.87 -3.23
C THR A 124 5.25 22.02 -4.51
N GLY A 125 4.88 22.96 -5.38
CA GLY A 125 5.59 23.20 -6.64
C GLY A 125 7.07 23.47 -6.38
N SER A 126 7.94 22.80 -7.14
CA SER A 126 9.38 23.09 -7.26
C SER A 126 9.64 23.91 -8.50
#